data_AF-A0A918TCI4-F1
#
_entry.id   AF-A0A918TCI4-F1
#
_cell.length_a   1.000
_cell.length_b   1.000
_cell.length_c   1.000
_cell.angle_alpha   90.00
_cell.angle_beta   90.00
_cell.angle_gamma   90.00
#
_symmetry.space_group_name_H-M   'P 1'
#
loop_
_entity.id
_entity.type
_entity.pdbx_description
1 polymer ?
#
loop_
_entity_poly.entity_id
_entity_poly.type
_entity_poly.pdbx_seq_one_letter_code
_entity_poly.pdbx_strand_id
1 'polypeptide(L)'
;MRTLTFSDGEGTERTWHPDGTRSAFDAFADFMEAHLDDDSTSVRVEDAETGDALVFLFEEEAVARVRGAGDGRSAYRVVDGGGAYRTLVVNFARGGFASLDRFGPWLPDLADLARARLRNAFETSPLRRTHPRELRRRLELLTRAGGRAPTTDGEVTRFGFGDGAGGTVDAWWTTGGRALLVTYDPDGALGSPDGAHAALYDGVPEDLLALARNTPAAETAGGALPAATGVFHLSGPCAMATGLVDRLRETGAEIGDTGTGRLLDPFLTGAGLTPETVARAAPGWRAEDVAAAFAETAAVPAPAPADRETLDRFCRIWADSGYNDRWDVHYVFFDGHALERTGGSRDELLRLIGTLGLERVDAPPGAATGEVWVRTDPRIDAELGRWA
;
A
#
# COMPACT_ATOMS: atom_id res chain seq x y z
N MET A 1 -12.60 -36.21 -6.91
CA MET A 1 -11.83 -35.52 -5.84
C MET A 1 -10.71 -36.46 -5.43
N ARG A 2 -9.58 -35.93 -4.96
CA ARG A 2 -8.35 -36.69 -4.66
C ARG A 2 -8.35 -37.19 -3.22
N THR A 3 -7.66 -38.31 -2.94
CA THR A 3 -7.33 -38.70 -1.56
C THR A 3 -6.15 -37.86 -1.09
N LEU A 4 -6.24 -37.30 0.13
CA LEU A 4 -5.20 -36.43 0.66
C LEU A 4 -4.57 -37.02 1.91
N THR A 5 -3.28 -36.78 2.12
CA THR A 5 -2.57 -37.03 3.38
C THR A 5 -2.17 -35.70 3.98
N PHE A 6 -2.54 -35.47 5.24
CA PHE A 6 -2.10 -34.32 6.01
C PHE A 6 -0.93 -34.74 6.90
N SER A 7 0.13 -33.94 6.95
CA SER A 7 1.26 -34.18 7.84
C SER A 7 1.84 -32.90 8.43
N ASP A 8 2.36 -32.99 9.65
CA ASP A 8 3.06 -31.91 10.34
C ASP A 8 4.59 -32.05 10.22
N GLY A 9 5.33 -31.11 10.82
CA GLY A 9 6.80 -31.15 10.87
C GLY A 9 7.37 -32.26 11.75
N GLU A 10 6.56 -32.86 12.63
CA GLU A 10 6.96 -33.94 13.54
C GLU A 10 6.78 -35.34 12.95
N GLY A 11 6.09 -35.43 11.81
CA GLY A 11 5.83 -36.68 11.09
C GLY A 11 4.51 -37.36 11.48
N THR A 12 3.60 -36.66 12.17
CA THR A 12 2.24 -37.15 12.39
C THR A 12 1.46 -37.07 11.09
N GLU A 13 0.78 -38.15 10.70
CA GLU A 13 0.03 -38.20 9.44
C GLU A 13 -1.45 -38.56 9.64
N ARG A 14 -2.31 -38.00 8.79
CA ARG A 14 -3.74 -38.37 8.70
C ARG A 14 -4.22 -38.36 7.27
N THR A 15 -4.78 -39.47 6.81
CA THR A 15 -5.39 -39.56 5.48
C THR A 15 -6.86 -39.14 5.48
N TRP A 16 -7.27 -38.33 4.51
CA TRP A 16 -8.64 -37.97 4.20
C TRP A 16 -9.07 -38.59 2.86
N HIS A 17 -10.25 -39.20 2.85
CA HIS A 17 -10.86 -39.80 1.66
C HIS A 17 -12.04 -38.98 1.14
N PRO A 18 -12.17 -38.81 -0.19
CA PRO A 18 -13.25 -38.01 -0.78
C PRO A 18 -14.66 -38.57 -0.58
N ASP A 19 -14.78 -39.88 -0.34
CA ASP A 19 -16.07 -40.55 -0.11
C ASP A 19 -16.57 -40.41 1.35
N GLY A 20 -15.82 -39.69 2.19
CA GLY A 20 -16.18 -39.42 3.58
C GLY A 20 -17.30 -38.38 3.75
N THR A 21 -17.85 -38.31 4.96
CA THR A 21 -18.90 -37.33 5.31
C THR A 21 -18.36 -35.92 5.58
N ARG A 22 -17.06 -35.78 5.87
CA ARG A 22 -16.39 -34.49 6.12
C ARG A 22 -15.76 -33.94 4.85
N SER A 23 -15.83 -32.62 4.67
CA SER A 23 -15.11 -31.96 3.58
C SER A 23 -13.60 -32.03 3.83
N ALA A 24 -12.80 -31.90 2.76
CA ALA A 24 -11.35 -31.90 2.85
C ALA A 24 -10.83 -30.83 3.82
N PHE A 25 -11.46 -29.64 3.82
CA PHE A 25 -11.04 -28.57 4.72
C PHE A 25 -11.44 -28.82 6.17
N ASP A 26 -12.63 -29.38 6.43
CA ASP A 26 -13.02 -29.67 7.82
C ASP A 26 -12.06 -30.69 8.42
N ALA A 27 -11.75 -31.77 7.69
CA ALA A 27 -10.79 -32.78 8.12
C ALA A 27 -9.36 -32.23 8.31
N PHE A 28 -8.98 -31.25 7.48
CA PHE A 28 -7.71 -30.53 7.62
C PHE A 28 -7.70 -29.60 8.84
N ALA A 29 -8.79 -28.88 9.11
CA ALA A 29 -8.94 -28.05 10.30
C ALA A 29 -8.90 -28.90 11.58
N ASP A 30 -9.57 -30.06 11.60
CA ASP A 30 -9.49 -31.02 12.70
C ASP A 30 -8.08 -31.62 12.87
N PHE A 31 -7.28 -31.66 11.81
CA PHE A 31 -5.89 -32.09 11.88
C PHE A 31 -5.03 -30.99 12.52
N MET A 32 -5.18 -29.75 12.04
CA MET A 32 -4.49 -28.59 12.60
C MET A 32 -4.81 -28.38 14.09
N GLU A 33 -6.08 -28.45 14.48
CA GLU A 33 -6.49 -28.28 15.89
C GLU A 33 -5.94 -29.37 16.81
N ALA A 34 -5.75 -30.58 16.29
CA ALA A 34 -5.29 -31.72 17.08
C ALA A 34 -3.76 -31.80 17.22
N HIS A 35 -3.02 -31.25 16.26
CA HIS A 35 -1.58 -31.53 16.09
C HIS A 35 -0.71 -30.30 15.90
N LEU A 36 -1.28 -29.09 15.77
CA LEU A 36 -0.48 -27.88 15.81
C LEU A 36 -0.33 -27.39 17.24
N ASP A 37 0.92 -27.27 17.65
CA ASP A 37 1.34 -26.51 18.81
C ASP A 37 1.92 -25.15 18.38
N ASP A 38 2.34 -24.36 19.38
CA ASP A 38 2.92 -23.03 19.16
C ASP A 38 4.29 -23.08 18.44
N ASP A 39 4.95 -24.25 18.39
CA ASP A 39 6.27 -24.45 17.77
C ASP A 39 6.16 -24.99 16.32
N SER A 40 4.94 -25.29 15.87
CA SER A 40 4.69 -25.87 14.55
C SER A 40 4.89 -24.83 13.43
N THR A 41 5.92 -25.03 12.62
CA THR A 41 6.29 -24.10 11.54
C THR A 41 5.57 -24.37 10.22
N SER A 42 5.12 -25.61 9.98
CA SER A 42 4.48 -25.97 8.71
C SER A 42 3.53 -27.17 8.78
N VAL A 43 2.60 -27.22 7.82
CA VAL A 43 1.73 -28.38 7.56
C VAL A 43 1.70 -28.70 6.08
N ARG A 44 1.76 -29.98 5.76
CA ARG A 44 1.68 -30.50 4.39
C ARG A 44 0.33 -31.13 4.11
N VAL A 45 -0.19 -30.88 2.92
CA VAL A 45 -1.38 -31.52 2.34
C VAL A 45 -0.98 -32.13 1.01
N GLU A 46 -0.81 -33.45 1.00
CA GLU A 46 -0.28 -34.21 -0.13
C GLU A 46 -1.39 -35.00 -0.85
N ASP A 47 -1.37 -35.00 -2.17
CA ASP A 47 -2.14 -35.91 -3.00
C ASP A 47 -1.47 -37.30 -3.00
N ALA A 48 -2.13 -38.27 -2.37
CA ALA A 48 -1.59 -39.61 -2.16
C ALA A 48 -1.27 -40.37 -3.46
N GLU A 49 -1.86 -39.98 -4.60
CA GLU A 49 -1.61 -40.64 -5.88
C GLU A 49 -0.41 -40.06 -6.62
N THR A 50 -0.20 -38.74 -6.53
CA THR A 50 0.79 -38.02 -7.34
C THR A 50 2.02 -37.57 -6.56
N GLY A 51 1.92 -37.49 -5.23
CA GLY A 51 2.93 -36.89 -4.37
C GLY A 51 3.01 -35.35 -4.48
N ASP A 52 2.13 -34.73 -5.27
CA ASP A 52 2.00 -33.27 -5.29
C ASP A 52 1.46 -32.79 -3.95
N ALA A 53 1.97 -31.68 -3.43
CA ALA A 53 1.56 -31.19 -2.13
C ALA A 53 1.44 -29.67 -2.05
N LEU A 54 0.55 -29.22 -1.17
CA LEU A 54 0.60 -27.90 -0.58
C LEU A 54 1.34 -27.96 0.75
N VAL A 55 2.30 -27.07 0.95
CA VAL A 55 2.97 -26.89 2.25
C VAL A 55 2.62 -25.50 2.74
N PHE A 56 1.89 -25.43 3.84
CA PHE A 56 1.58 -24.19 4.54
C PHE A 56 2.74 -23.87 5.46
N LEU A 57 3.30 -22.68 5.30
CA LEU A 57 4.48 -22.16 5.99
C LEU A 57 3.99 -21.02 6.90
N PHE A 58 3.80 -21.30 8.19
CA PHE A 58 3.05 -20.41 9.07
C PHE A 58 3.85 -19.16 9.46
N GLU A 59 5.14 -19.32 9.80
CA GLU A 59 6.03 -18.19 10.07
C GLU A 59 6.21 -17.30 8.84
N GLU A 60 6.15 -17.92 7.66
CA GLU A 60 6.28 -17.24 6.38
C GLU A 60 4.95 -16.68 5.84
N GLU A 61 3.83 -16.93 6.52
CA GLU A 61 2.48 -16.58 6.07
C GLU A 61 2.28 -16.94 4.58
N ALA A 62 2.72 -18.14 4.20
CA ALA A 62 2.84 -18.54 2.81
C ALA A 62 2.37 -19.97 2.57
N VAL A 63 2.16 -20.28 1.30
CA VAL A 63 1.90 -21.63 0.82
C VAL A 63 2.86 -21.95 -0.32
N ALA A 64 3.48 -23.12 -0.26
CA ALA A 64 4.28 -23.68 -1.35
C ALA A 64 3.51 -24.79 -2.05
N ARG A 65 3.62 -24.85 -3.38
CA ARG A 65 3.28 -26.03 -4.18
C ARG A 65 4.55 -26.81 -4.43
N VAL A 66 4.57 -28.07 -4.03
CA VAL A 66 5.69 -28.98 -4.25
C VAL A 66 5.24 -30.09 -5.19
N ARG A 67 5.97 -30.34 -6.27
CA ARG A 67 5.66 -31.40 -7.23
C ARG A 67 6.40 -32.69 -6.91
N GLY A 68 5.65 -33.78 -6.72
CA GLY A 68 6.17 -35.11 -6.41
C GLY A 68 6.92 -35.23 -5.08
N ALA A 69 7.37 -36.44 -4.76
CA ALA A 69 8.01 -36.82 -3.49
C ALA A 69 9.52 -36.46 -3.39
N GLY A 70 9.98 -35.36 -3.99
CA GLY A 70 11.40 -35.00 -4.03
C GLY A 70 11.68 -33.50 -4.03
N ASP A 71 12.91 -33.11 -4.40
CA ASP A 71 13.43 -31.72 -4.54
C ASP A 71 12.80 -30.98 -5.74
N GLY A 72 11.49 -31.19 -5.94
CA GLY A 72 10.71 -30.68 -7.04
C GLY A 72 10.66 -29.16 -7.02
N ARG A 73 10.37 -28.57 -8.19
CA ARG A 73 10.20 -27.12 -8.30
C ARG A 73 9.09 -26.66 -7.37
N SER A 74 9.46 -25.91 -6.35
CA SER A 74 8.53 -25.23 -5.46
C SER A 74 8.05 -23.94 -6.10
N ALA A 75 6.77 -23.62 -5.92
CA ALA A 75 6.24 -22.30 -6.24
C ALA A 75 5.43 -21.78 -5.05
N TYR A 76 5.63 -20.52 -4.69
CA TYR A 76 5.18 -19.93 -3.44
C TYR A 76 4.07 -18.91 -3.65
N ARG A 77 3.24 -18.70 -2.64
CA ARG A 77 2.25 -17.62 -2.63
C ARG A 77 2.10 -17.09 -1.21
N VAL A 78 1.99 -15.78 -1.07
CA VAL A 78 1.59 -15.13 0.19
C VAL A 78 0.13 -15.48 0.50
N VAL A 79 -0.13 -15.88 1.74
CA VAL A 79 -1.47 -16.20 2.25
C VAL A 79 -1.99 -14.99 3.01
N ASP A 80 -2.97 -14.30 2.42
CA ASP A 80 -3.64 -13.15 3.02
C ASP A 80 -4.95 -13.56 3.70
N GLY A 81 -4.92 -13.66 5.03
CA GLY A 81 -6.10 -13.85 5.87
C GLY A 81 -6.64 -15.29 5.97
N GLY A 82 -7.51 -15.52 6.97
CA GLY A 82 -7.94 -16.87 7.37
C GLY A 82 -8.74 -17.66 6.32
N GLY A 83 -9.33 -17.01 5.32
CA GLY A 83 -10.13 -17.66 4.27
C GLY A 83 -9.30 -18.34 3.16
N ALA A 84 -8.02 -18.01 3.06
CA ALA A 84 -7.15 -18.51 2.00
C ALA A 84 -6.88 -20.01 2.13
N TYR A 85 -6.63 -20.51 3.35
CA TYR A 85 -6.38 -21.94 3.61
C TYR A 85 -7.51 -22.83 3.10
N ARG A 86 -8.75 -22.49 3.45
CA ARG A 86 -9.95 -23.21 2.99
C ARG A 86 -10.03 -23.25 1.48
N THR A 87 -9.85 -22.11 0.84
CA THR A 87 -9.92 -22.00 -0.61
C THR A 87 -8.85 -22.88 -1.27
N LEU A 88 -7.62 -22.88 -0.75
CA LEU A 88 -6.52 -23.66 -1.30
C LEU A 88 -6.74 -25.17 -1.12
N VAL A 89 -7.04 -25.63 0.10
CA VAL A 89 -7.25 -27.07 0.39
C VAL A 89 -8.42 -27.63 -0.42
N VAL A 90 -9.56 -26.94 -0.45
CA VAL A 90 -10.75 -27.42 -1.18
C VAL A 90 -10.48 -27.51 -2.68
N ASN A 91 -9.81 -26.51 -3.28
CA ASN A 91 -9.55 -26.52 -4.71
C ASN A 91 -8.44 -27.50 -5.09
N PHE A 92 -7.45 -27.70 -4.22
CA PHE A 92 -6.43 -28.74 -4.38
C PHE A 92 -7.05 -30.14 -4.36
N ALA A 93 -7.91 -30.43 -3.38
CA ALA A 93 -8.66 -31.68 -3.30
C ALA A 93 -9.54 -31.93 -4.55
N ARG A 94 -10.08 -30.87 -5.15
CA ARG A 94 -10.94 -30.95 -6.34
C ARG A 94 -10.17 -31.24 -7.62
N GLY A 95 -9.04 -30.57 -7.85
CA GLY A 95 -8.38 -30.62 -9.15
C GLY A 95 -6.87 -30.33 -9.14
N GLY A 96 -6.21 -30.48 -8.00
CA GLY A 96 -4.75 -30.33 -7.87
C GLY A 96 -4.31 -28.92 -8.21
N PHE A 97 -3.06 -28.76 -8.66
CA PHE A 97 -2.50 -27.45 -9.00
C PHE A 97 -3.23 -26.73 -10.13
N ALA A 98 -3.77 -27.44 -11.12
CA ALA A 98 -4.54 -26.82 -12.21
C ALA A 98 -5.76 -26.03 -11.70
N SER A 99 -6.41 -26.52 -10.63
CA SER A 99 -7.53 -25.79 -9.99
C SER A 99 -7.07 -24.59 -9.17
N LEU A 100 -5.78 -24.50 -8.88
CA LEU A 100 -5.20 -23.43 -8.09
C LEU A 100 -4.58 -22.31 -8.94
N ASP A 101 -4.32 -22.52 -10.23
CA ASP A 101 -3.60 -21.56 -11.09
C ASP A 101 -4.28 -20.19 -11.17
N ARG A 102 -5.62 -20.15 -11.10
CA ARG A 102 -6.40 -18.90 -11.01
C ARG A 102 -6.18 -18.12 -9.70
N PHE A 103 -5.70 -18.78 -8.66
CA PHE A 103 -5.30 -18.14 -7.41
C PHE A 103 -3.80 -17.85 -7.46
N GLY A 104 -3.30 -17.33 -8.58
CA GLY A 104 -1.96 -16.73 -8.68
C GLY A 104 -1.91 -15.30 -8.13
N PRO A 105 -0.74 -14.66 -8.09
CA PRO A 105 0.53 -15.15 -8.63
C PRO A 105 1.18 -16.25 -7.78
N TRP A 106 1.90 -17.16 -8.44
CA TRP A 106 2.77 -18.16 -7.83
C TRP A 106 4.21 -17.79 -8.15
N LEU A 107 5.01 -17.58 -7.11
CA LEU A 107 6.35 -17.04 -7.13
C LEU A 107 7.36 -18.18 -7.23
N PRO A 108 8.42 -18.05 -8.03
CA PRO A 108 9.32 -19.16 -8.35
C PRO A 108 10.25 -19.55 -7.19
N ASP A 109 10.50 -18.65 -6.24
CA ASP A 109 11.43 -18.87 -5.15
C ASP A 109 11.09 -18.07 -3.88
N LEU A 110 11.82 -18.35 -2.80
CA LEU A 110 11.67 -17.69 -1.50
C LEU A 110 12.08 -16.21 -1.52
N ALA A 111 12.99 -15.79 -2.43
CA ALA A 111 13.39 -14.40 -2.52
C ALA A 111 12.24 -13.55 -3.09
N ASP A 112 11.57 -14.04 -4.13
CA ASP A 112 10.37 -13.41 -4.68
C ASP A 112 9.21 -13.44 -3.68
N LEU A 113 9.06 -14.52 -2.90
CA LEU A 113 8.10 -14.58 -1.79
C LEU A 113 8.38 -13.48 -0.75
N ALA A 114 9.62 -13.34 -0.30
CA ALA A 114 10.00 -12.32 0.68
C ALA A 114 9.71 -10.90 0.16
N ARG A 115 10.02 -10.62 -1.12
CA ARG A 115 9.66 -9.34 -1.75
C ARG A 115 8.15 -9.14 -1.78
N ALA A 116 7.37 -10.17 -2.12
CA ALA A 116 5.91 -10.08 -2.17
C ALA A 116 5.30 -9.84 -0.78
N ARG A 117 5.84 -10.46 0.27
CA ARG A 117 5.44 -10.21 1.67
C ARG A 117 5.71 -8.77 2.07
N LEU A 118 6.91 -8.24 1.80
CA LEU A 118 7.23 -6.84 2.06
C LEU A 118 6.28 -5.89 1.33
N ARG A 119 5.97 -6.17 0.05
CA ARG A 119 4.98 -5.38 -0.69
C ARG A 119 3.58 -5.49 -0.06
N ASN A 120 3.15 -6.67 0.36
CA ASN A 120 1.85 -6.87 1.00
C ASN A 120 1.74 -6.14 2.35
N ALA A 121 2.78 -6.24 3.19
CA ALA A 121 2.86 -5.50 4.44
C ALA A 121 2.83 -3.97 4.18
N PHE A 122 3.49 -3.50 3.11
CA PHE A 122 3.43 -2.10 2.74
C PHE A 122 2.04 -1.68 2.29
N GLU A 123 1.30 -2.57 1.64
CA GLU A 123 -0.09 -2.32 1.23
C GLU A 123 -1.02 -1.97 2.40
N THR A 124 -0.68 -2.40 3.63
CA THR A 124 -1.46 -2.10 4.83
C THR A 124 -0.87 -0.97 5.68
N SER A 125 0.31 -0.45 5.34
CA SER A 125 0.98 0.61 6.08
C SER A 125 0.19 1.94 6.06
N PRO A 126 0.32 2.79 7.11
CA PRO A 126 -0.29 4.11 7.13
C PRO A 126 0.17 4.98 5.96
N LEU A 127 1.46 4.94 5.62
CA LEU A 127 2.02 5.69 4.49
C LEU A 127 1.34 5.32 3.17
N ARG A 128 1.13 4.03 2.92
CA ARG A 128 0.47 3.57 1.71
C ARG A 128 -1.01 3.93 1.66
N ARG A 129 -1.70 3.80 2.80
CA ARG A 129 -3.14 4.07 2.94
C ARG A 129 -3.46 5.56 2.98
N THR A 130 -2.48 6.41 3.27
CA THR A 130 -2.67 7.86 3.25
C THR A 130 -2.76 8.34 1.81
N HIS A 131 -3.90 8.94 1.48
CA HIS A 131 -4.12 9.57 0.18
C HIS A 131 -3.00 10.57 -0.17
N PRO A 132 -2.45 10.61 -1.40
CA PRO A 132 -1.37 11.53 -1.74
C PRO A 132 -1.63 13.01 -1.42
N ARG A 133 -2.87 13.51 -1.60
CA ARG A 133 -3.17 14.91 -1.23
C ARG A 133 -3.14 15.12 0.29
N GLU A 134 -3.66 14.17 1.05
CA GLU A 134 -3.63 14.26 2.51
C GLU A 134 -2.20 14.10 3.02
N LEU A 135 -1.40 13.20 2.43
CA LEU A 135 0.01 13.08 2.73
C LEU A 135 0.74 14.41 2.49
N ARG A 136 0.54 15.03 1.32
CA ARG A 136 1.09 16.37 1.01
C ARG A 136 0.65 17.40 2.05
N ARG A 137 -0.65 17.48 2.35
CA ARG A 137 -1.20 18.42 3.34
C ARG A 137 -0.57 18.21 4.72
N ARG A 138 -0.45 16.97 5.18
CA ARG A 138 0.20 16.65 6.46
C ARG A 138 1.67 17.00 6.44
N LEU A 139 2.41 16.68 5.38
CA LEU A 139 3.83 17.03 5.26
C LEU A 139 4.04 18.55 5.27
N GLU A 140 3.17 19.30 4.59
CA GLU A 140 3.20 20.76 4.59
C GLU A 140 2.97 21.32 6.01
N LEU A 141 1.95 20.83 6.70
CA LEU A 141 1.66 21.21 8.08
C LEU A 141 2.81 20.85 9.02
N LEU A 142 3.35 19.64 8.94
CA LEU A 142 4.45 19.16 9.76
C LEU A 142 5.76 19.93 9.50
N THR A 143 6.00 20.34 8.25
CA THR A 143 7.13 21.22 7.90
C THR A 143 7.04 22.52 8.68
N ARG A 144 5.85 23.17 8.67
CA ARG A 144 5.60 24.42 9.43
C ARG A 144 5.65 24.22 10.94
N ALA A 145 5.02 23.16 11.44
CA ALA A 145 4.99 22.83 12.85
C ALA A 145 6.40 22.54 13.41
N GLY A 146 7.30 21.99 12.58
CA GLY A 146 8.72 21.83 12.88
C GLY A 146 9.56 23.11 12.75
N GLY A 147 8.94 24.28 12.58
CA GLY A 147 9.60 25.59 12.47
C GLY A 147 10.27 25.86 11.13
N ARG A 148 9.90 25.12 10.07
CA ARG A 148 10.45 25.29 8.71
C ARG A 148 9.36 25.75 7.75
N ALA A 149 9.74 26.43 6.67
CA ALA A 149 8.81 26.76 5.59
C ALA A 149 8.96 25.77 4.41
N PRO A 150 7.87 25.34 3.76
CA PRO A 150 7.96 24.69 2.46
C PRO A 150 8.74 25.57 1.49
N THR A 151 9.61 24.96 0.67
CA THR A 151 10.41 25.67 -0.32
C THR A 151 9.95 25.27 -1.71
N THR A 152 9.69 26.23 -2.59
CA THR A 152 9.26 25.94 -3.97
C THR A 152 10.30 26.47 -4.94
N ASP A 153 10.75 25.60 -5.84
CA ASP A 153 11.63 25.93 -6.96
C ASP A 153 11.04 25.36 -8.25
N GLY A 154 10.72 26.25 -9.19
CA GLY A 154 9.99 25.91 -10.41
C GLY A 154 8.66 25.17 -10.11
N GLU A 155 8.53 23.96 -10.63
CA GLU A 155 7.35 23.11 -10.47
C GLU A 155 7.43 22.15 -9.27
N VAL A 156 8.40 22.33 -8.39
CA VAL A 156 8.69 21.39 -7.29
C VAL A 156 8.61 22.11 -5.96
N THR A 157 7.78 21.58 -5.05
CA THR A 157 7.73 22.01 -3.66
C THR A 157 8.38 20.96 -2.77
N ARG A 158 9.37 21.37 -1.98
CA ARG A 158 10.00 20.55 -0.95
C ARG A 158 9.34 20.78 0.41
N PHE A 159 9.00 19.67 1.05
CA PHE A 159 8.56 19.58 2.44
C PHE A 159 9.61 18.84 3.25
N GLY A 160 9.74 19.14 4.53
CA GLY A 160 10.57 18.33 5.40
C GLY A 160 10.63 18.82 6.84
N PHE A 161 10.76 17.85 7.75
CA PHE A 161 10.86 18.08 9.18
C PHE A 161 11.88 17.12 9.81
N GLY A 162 12.25 17.38 11.06
CA GLY A 162 13.11 16.50 11.83
C GLY A 162 12.58 16.30 13.24
N ASP A 163 12.95 15.19 13.85
CA ASP A 163 12.57 14.84 15.23
C ASP A 163 13.45 15.51 16.30
N GLY A 164 14.54 16.18 15.88
CA GLY A 164 15.54 16.78 16.77
C GLY A 164 16.56 15.80 17.34
N ALA A 165 16.37 14.49 17.15
CA ALA A 165 17.30 13.41 17.47
C ALA A 165 18.18 12.99 16.28
N GLY A 166 17.96 13.59 15.11
CA GLY A 166 18.73 13.33 13.88
C GLY A 166 17.93 12.58 12.82
N GLY A 167 16.72 12.11 13.15
CA GLY A 167 15.79 11.55 12.19
C GLY A 167 15.14 12.65 11.34
N THR A 168 15.02 12.42 10.03
CA THR A 168 14.44 13.39 9.10
C THR A 168 13.45 12.76 8.13
N VAL A 169 12.49 13.57 7.71
CA VAL A 169 11.59 13.29 6.60
C VAL A 169 11.75 14.41 5.59
N ASP A 170 12.01 14.07 4.34
CA ASP A 170 12.11 15.00 3.22
C ASP A 170 11.23 14.51 2.07
N ALA A 171 10.48 15.42 1.44
CA ALA A 171 9.67 15.11 0.28
C ALA A 171 9.79 16.18 -0.80
N TRP A 172 9.92 15.77 -2.06
CA TRP A 172 9.91 16.63 -3.24
C TRP A 172 8.65 16.35 -4.04
N TRP A 173 7.76 17.33 -4.16
CA TRP A 173 6.45 17.19 -4.75
C TRP A 173 6.32 18.05 -6.01
N THR A 174 6.00 17.43 -7.14
CA THR A 174 5.76 18.13 -8.42
C THR A 174 4.34 18.72 -8.48
N THR A 175 4.14 19.79 -9.24
CA THR A 175 2.80 20.34 -9.52
C THR A 175 1.85 19.30 -10.14
N GLY A 176 2.39 18.34 -10.89
CA GLY A 176 1.68 17.19 -11.46
C GLY A 176 1.27 16.10 -10.47
N GLY A 177 1.58 16.26 -9.17
CA GLY A 177 1.15 15.33 -8.12
C GLY A 177 2.08 14.14 -7.89
N ARG A 178 3.17 14.02 -8.64
CA ARG A 178 4.22 13.02 -8.40
C ARG A 178 5.17 13.49 -7.31
N ALA A 179 5.74 12.57 -6.55
CA ALA A 179 6.67 12.93 -5.48
C ALA A 179 7.70 11.84 -5.16
N LEU A 180 8.82 12.28 -4.58
CA LEU A 180 9.82 11.44 -3.91
C LEU A 180 9.75 11.76 -2.41
N LEU A 181 9.64 10.73 -1.58
CA LEU A 181 9.64 10.83 -0.11
C LEU A 181 10.79 10.00 0.42
N VAL A 182 11.61 10.62 1.25
CA VAL A 182 12.79 10.01 1.88
C VAL A 182 12.68 10.17 3.38
N THR A 183 12.88 9.06 4.09
CA THR A 183 13.04 9.04 5.54
C THR A 183 14.48 8.67 5.86
N TYR A 184 15.02 9.27 6.92
CA TYR A 184 16.31 8.91 7.47
C TYR A 184 16.16 8.72 8.98
N ASP A 185 16.39 7.50 9.45
CA ASP A 185 16.43 7.15 10.86
C ASP A 185 17.83 6.60 11.20
N PRO A 186 18.71 7.41 11.80
CA PRO A 186 20.07 6.97 12.11
C PRO A 186 20.14 5.89 13.19
N ASP A 187 19.09 5.74 14.02
CA ASP A 187 19.06 4.76 15.12
C ASP A 187 18.31 3.48 14.73
N GLY A 188 17.64 3.48 13.57
CA GLY A 188 16.88 2.33 13.05
C GLY A 188 17.79 1.23 12.51
N ALA A 189 17.23 0.04 12.29
CA ALA A 189 17.96 -1.13 11.80
C ALA A 189 18.62 -0.93 10.41
N LEU A 190 18.15 0.06 9.65
CA LEU A 190 18.69 0.46 8.36
C LEU A 190 19.65 1.66 8.42
N GLY A 191 19.79 2.29 9.59
CA GLY A 191 20.72 3.39 9.81
C GLY A 191 22.16 2.93 9.58
N SER A 192 22.95 3.74 8.87
CA SER A 192 24.38 3.49 8.66
C SER A 192 25.17 4.78 8.91
N PRO A 193 26.28 4.72 9.66
CA PRO A 193 27.14 5.87 9.90
C PRO A 193 27.83 6.37 8.62
N ASP A 194 27.92 5.53 7.58
CA ASP A 194 28.62 5.84 6.33
C ASP A 194 27.77 6.67 5.34
N GLY A 195 26.52 6.98 5.67
CA GLY A 195 25.63 7.80 4.83
C GLY A 195 25.05 7.05 3.62
N ALA A 196 24.31 7.79 2.78
CA ALA A 196 23.39 7.31 1.75
C ALA A 196 23.80 6.02 1.00
N HIS A 197 22.95 4.99 1.09
CA HIS A 197 23.05 3.84 0.20
C HIS A 197 22.40 4.18 -1.14
N ALA A 198 23.19 4.57 -2.15
CA ALA A 198 22.68 4.86 -3.49
C ALA A 198 21.78 3.73 -4.04
N ALA A 199 22.10 2.47 -3.69
CA ALA A 199 21.30 1.30 -4.04
C ALA A 199 19.84 1.37 -3.53
N LEU A 200 19.55 2.05 -2.41
CA LEU A 200 18.17 2.19 -1.90
C LEU A 200 17.24 2.93 -2.88
N TYR A 201 17.82 3.76 -3.75
CA TYR A 201 17.07 4.54 -4.74
C TYR A 201 16.80 3.75 -6.03
N ASP A 202 17.28 2.52 -6.15
CA ASP A 202 17.04 1.69 -7.34
C ASP A 202 15.55 1.48 -7.58
N GLY A 203 15.12 1.72 -8.82
CA GLY A 203 13.71 1.62 -9.24
C GLY A 203 12.88 2.89 -9.03
N VAL A 204 13.44 3.96 -8.45
CA VAL A 204 12.78 5.28 -8.46
C VAL A 204 12.87 5.87 -9.87
N PRO A 205 11.79 6.47 -10.42
CA PRO A 205 11.85 7.16 -11.71
C PRO A 205 12.91 8.26 -11.75
N GLU A 206 13.70 8.29 -12.82
CA GLU A 206 14.88 9.16 -12.93
C GLU A 206 14.54 10.65 -12.81
N ASP A 207 13.37 11.05 -13.30
CA ASP A 207 12.90 12.43 -13.20
C ASP A 207 12.60 12.84 -11.75
N LEU A 208 12.20 11.91 -10.88
CA LEU A 208 12.05 12.14 -9.44
C LEU A 208 13.40 12.12 -8.71
N LEU A 209 14.33 11.27 -9.13
CA LEU A 209 15.69 11.26 -8.57
C LEU A 209 16.43 12.57 -8.82
N ALA A 210 16.25 13.15 -10.01
CA ALA A 210 16.83 14.44 -10.37
C ALA A 210 16.40 15.56 -9.40
N LEU A 211 15.17 15.48 -8.85
CA LEU A 211 14.68 16.47 -7.88
C LEU A 211 15.49 16.48 -6.59
N ALA A 212 15.87 15.30 -6.09
CA ALA A 212 16.65 15.19 -4.86
C ALA A 212 18.11 15.61 -5.06
N ARG A 213 18.71 15.30 -6.22
CA ARG A 213 20.11 15.66 -6.52
C ARG A 213 20.34 17.16 -6.68
N ASN A 214 19.35 17.89 -7.19
CA ASN A 214 19.45 19.32 -7.48
C ASN A 214 19.03 20.22 -6.31
N THR A 215 18.98 19.67 -5.08
CA THR A 215 18.62 20.46 -3.91
C THR A 215 19.86 21.21 -3.38
N PRO A 216 19.76 22.45 -2.87
CA PRO A 216 20.94 23.21 -2.40
C PRO A 216 21.81 22.49 -1.36
N ALA A 217 21.20 21.62 -0.53
CA ALA A 217 21.93 20.77 0.42
C ALA A 217 22.73 19.65 -0.28
N ALA A 218 22.25 19.14 -1.42
CA ALA A 218 22.95 18.19 -2.27
C ALA A 218 24.03 18.87 -3.12
N GLU A 219 23.85 20.13 -3.53
CA GLU A 219 24.89 20.90 -4.24
C GLU A 219 26.16 21.06 -3.39
N THR A 220 26.01 21.31 -2.08
CA THR A 220 27.16 21.33 -1.15
C THR A 220 27.83 19.96 -0.96
N ALA A 221 27.13 18.87 -1.28
CA ALA A 221 27.62 17.49 -1.23
C ALA A 221 28.00 16.94 -2.62
N GLY A 222 28.14 17.80 -3.65
CA GLY A 222 28.55 17.39 -4.99
C GLY A 222 27.48 16.68 -5.81
N GLY A 223 26.19 16.93 -5.55
CA GLY A 223 25.05 16.32 -6.24
C GLY A 223 24.68 14.92 -5.75
N ALA A 224 25.20 14.51 -4.58
CA ALA A 224 24.89 13.22 -3.97
C ALA A 224 23.43 13.15 -3.50
N LEU A 225 22.83 11.96 -3.58
CA LEU A 225 21.49 11.70 -3.07
C LEU A 225 21.45 11.84 -1.52
N PRO A 226 20.32 12.27 -0.95
CA PRO A 226 20.14 12.32 0.51
C PRO A 226 20.38 10.96 1.16
N ALA A 227 20.93 10.98 2.38
CA ALA A 227 20.95 9.79 3.23
C ALA A 227 19.52 9.31 3.48
N ALA A 228 19.32 8.00 3.42
CA ALA A 228 18.00 7.39 3.47
C ALA A 228 18.06 6.06 4.21
N THR A 229 17.03 5.83 5.02
CA THR A 229 16.63 4.51 5.52
C THR A 229 15.33 4.05 4.86
N GLY A 230 14.54 4.97 4.33
CA GLY A 230 13.38 4.68 3.50
C GLY A 230 13.34 5.58 2.26
N VAL A 231 13.00 4.99 1.12
CA VAL A 231 12.84 5.66 -0.17
C VAL A 231 11.52 5.23 -0.80
N PHE A 232 10.60 6.18 -0.93
CA PHE A 232 9.26 5.97 -1.45
C PHE A 232 8.98 6.95 -2.58
N HIS A 233 8.19 6.55 -3.57
CA HIS A 233 7.82 7.44 -4.66
C HIS A 233 6.33 7.35 -4.97
N LEU A 234 5.78 8.48 -5.39
CA LEU A 234 4.42 8.64 -5.87
C LEU A 234 4.51 8.93 -7.36
N SER A 235 4.38 7.90 -8.19
CA SER A 235 4.24 8.03 -9.66
C SER A 235 2.91 7.43 -10.12
N GLY A 236 1.90 7.61 -9.28
CA GLY A 236 0.67 6.83 -9.19
C GLY A 236 0.49 6.44 -7.72
N PRO A 237 0.33 5.14 -7.40
CA PRO A 237 0.36 4.67 -6.02
C PRO A 237 1.68 5.03 -5.31
N CYS A 238 1.64 5.35 -4.01
CA CYS A 238 2.85 5.36 -3.19
C CYS A 238 3.48 3.96 -3.23
N ALA A 239 4.75 3.88 -3.58
CA ALA A 239 5.50 2.64 -3.73
C ALA A 239 6.87 2.74 -3.06
N MET A 240 7.37 1.62 -2.55
CA MET A 240 8.76 1.48 -2.12
C MET A 240 9.67 1.37 -3.35
N ALA A 241 10.83 2.03 -3.28
CA ALA A 241 11.90 1.78 -4.24
C ALA A 241 12.29 0.30 -4.23
N THR A 242 12.70 -0.24 -5.38
CA THR A 242 13.08 -1.66 -5.47
C THR A 242 14.32 -1.95 -4.64
N GLY A 243 15.28 -1.03 -4.64
CA GLY A 243 16.46 -1.09 -3.79
C GLY A 243 16.15 -1.16 -2.29
N LEU A 244 15.13 -0.42 -1.85
CA LEU A 244 14.64 -0.50 -0.47
C LEU A 244 14.08 -1.90 -0.15
N VAL A 245 13.29 -2.47 -1.06
CA VAL A 245 12.73 -3.83 -0.87
C VAL A 245 13.84 -4.87 -0.77
N ASP A 246 14.85 -4.80 -1.65
CA ASP A 246 15.97 -5.74 -1.60
C ASP A 246 16.79 -5.56 -0.32
N ARG A 247 17.00 -4.33 0.15
CA ARG A 247 17.69 -4.08 1.42
C ARG A 247 16.93 -4.63 2.62
N LEU A 248 15.62 -4.37 2.72
CA LEU A 248 14.76 -4.90 3.79
C LEU A 248 14.82 -6.43 3.84
N ARG A 249 14.78 -7.09 2.68
CA ARG A 249 14.93 -8.54 2.56
C ARG A 249 16.29 -9.02 3.05
N GLU A 250 17.37 -8.33 2.67
CA GLU A 250 18.74 -8.72 3.05
C GLU A 250 19.01 -8.59 4.54
N THR A 251 18.44 -7.58 5.19
CA THR A 251 18.63 -7.34 6.63
C THR A 251 17.60 -8.06 7.49
N GLY A 252 16.53 -8.59 6.90
CA GLY A 252 15.36 -9.09 7.64
C GLY A 252 14.62 -7.97 8.38
N ALA A 253 14.76 -6.72 7.92
CA ALA A 253 14.12 -5.57 8.55
C ALA A 253 12.68 -5.41 8.04
N GLU A 254 11.85 -4.78 8.87
CA GLU A 254 10.46 -4.51 8.56
C GLU A 254 10.28 -3.10 7.99
N ILE A 255 9.08 -2.82 7.47
CA ILE A 255 8.76 -1.50 6.91
C ILE A 255 8.87 -0.41 7.97
N GLY A 256 8.53 -0.72 9.23
CA GLY A 256 8.69 0.21 10.36
C GLY A 256 10.13 0.73 10.51
N ASP A 257 11.12 -0.12 10.20
CA ASP A 257 12.56 0.17 10.32
C ASP A 257 13.08 1.13 9.25
N THR A 258 12.28 1.43 8.24
CA THR A 258 12.61 2.45 7.23
C THR A 258 12.56 3.87 7.79
N GLY A 259 12.09 4.02 9.03
CA GLY A 259 11.80 5.30 9.66
C GLY A 259 10.33 5.70 9.53
N THR A 260 9.52 4.99 8.73
CA THR A 260 8.06 5.27 8.67
C THR A 260 7.39 5.04 10.02
N GLY A 261 7.74 3.96 10.73
CA GLY A 261 7.15 3.63 12.03
C GLY A 261 7.38 4.70 13.09
N ARG A 262 8.59 5.27 13.11
CA ARG A 262 8.99 6.29 14.09
C ARG A 262 8.61 7.69 13.67
N LEU A 263 8.87 8.05 12.41
CA LEU A 263 8.83 9.44 11.93
C LEU A 263 7.51 9.82 11.26
N LEU A 264 6.74 8.85 10.72
CA LEU A 264 5.53 9.14 9.95
C LEU A 264 4.26 8.59 10.60
N ASP A 265 4.26 7.33 11.05
CA ASP A 265 3.07 6.66 11.59
C ASP A 265 2.37 7.44 12.72
N PRO A 266 3.08 8.12 13.65
CA PRO A 266 2.42 8.95 14.66
C PRO A 266 1.56 10.08 14.09
N PHE A 267 1.86 10.53 12.86
CA PHE A 267 1.13 11.59 12.17
C PHE A 267 0.22 11.08 11.07
N LEU A 268 0.40 9.84 10.61
CA LEU A 268 -0.41 9.25 9.54
C LEU A 268 -1.58 8.40 10.06
N THR A 269 -1.48 7.86 11.28
CA THR A 269 -2.53 7.04 11.90
C THR A 269 -3.64 7.85 12.56
N GLY A 270 -4.88 7.33 12.56
CA GLY A 270 -6.02 7.90 13.28
C GLY A 270 -6.94 8.83 12.49
N ALA A 271 -8.04 9.25 13.14
CA ALA A 271 -9.16 9.98 12.51
C ALA A 271 -8.88 11.47 12.20
N GLY A 272 -7.71 11.99 12.55
CA GLY A 272 -7.32 13.36 12.20
C GLY A 272 -6.03 13.81 12.85
N LEU A 273 -5.28 14.63 12.13
CA LEU A 273 -4.10 15.32 12.64
C LEU A 273 -4.57 16.60 13.34
N THR A 274 -4.35 16.70 14.65
CA THR A 274 -4.67 17.87 15.50
C THR A 274 -3.40 18.43 16.16
N PRO A 275 -3.41 19.69 16.64
CA PRO A 275 -2.28 20.26 17.38
C PRO A 275 -1.84 19.37 18.55
N GLU A 276 -2.77 18.78 19.29
CA GLU A 276 -2.51 17.91 20.44
C GLU A 276 -1.85 16.61 20.01
N THR A 277 -2.29 16.02 18.88
CA THR A 277 -1.66 14.81 18.35
C THR A 277 -0.22 15.08 17.91
N VAL A 278 0.04 16.24 17.27
CA VAL A 278 1.38 16.64 16.85
C VAL A 278 2.27 16.91 18.06
N ALA A 279 1.80 17.67 19.04
CA ALA A 279 2.57 17.99 20.25
C ALA A 279 2.93 16.72 21.05
N ARG A 280 2.05 15.72 21.08
CA ARG A 280 2.32 14.42 21.72
C ARG A 280 3.35 13.60 20.94
N ALA A 281 3.28 13.59 19.62
CA ALA A 281 4.18 12.84 18.76
C ALA A 281 5.57 13.50 18.61
N ALA A 282 5.64 14.83 18.72
CA ALA A 282 6.87 15.62 18.62
C ALA A 282 7.03 16.55 19.83
N PRO A 283 7.38 16.02 21.03
CA PRO A 283 7.49 16.82 22.25
C PRO A 283 8.59 17.89 22.20
N GLY A 284 9.54 17.77 21.25
CA GLY A 284 10.59 18.77 21.03
C GLY A 284 10.14 19.99 20.20
N TRP A 285 8.95 19.96 19.58
CA TRP A 285 8.44 21.07 18.79
C TRP A 285 7.72 22.09 19.69
N ARG A 286 7.81 23.37 19.33
CA ARG A 286 7.18 24.44 20.12
C ARG A 286 5.67 24.43 19.87
N ALA A 287 4.89 24.46 20.93
CA ALA A 287 3.44 24.49 20.85
C ALA A 287 2.92 25.70 20.03
N GLU A 288 3.61 26.83 20.09
CA GLU A 288 3.29 28.04 19.30
C GLU A 288 3.45 27.79 17.79
N ASP A 289 4.54 27.15 17.37
CA ASP A 289 4.80 26.83 15.95
C ASP A 289 3.76 25.81 15.44
N VAL A 290 3.42 24.81 16.26
CA VAL A 290 2.34 23.86 15.95
C VAL A 290 1.02 24.58 15.77
N ALA A 291 0.60 25.41 16.73
CA ALA A 291 -0.67 26.14 16.64
C ALA A 291 -0.72 27.09 15.43
N ALA A 292 0.38 27.80 15.16
CA ALA A 292 0.50 28.69 14.00
C ALA A 292 0.37 27.92 12.68
N ALA A 293 1.04 26.77 12.55
CA ALA A 293 0.96 25.93 11.36
C ALA A 293 -0.49 25.49 11.03
N PHE A 294 -1.26 25.13 12.06
CA PHE A 294 -2.67 24.77 11.89
C PHE A 294 -3.53 25.96 11.49
N ALA A 295 -3.31 27.14 12.10
CA ALA A 295 -4.04 28.35 11.76
C ALA A 295 -3.77 28.80 10.31
N GLU A 296 -2.51 28.76 9.87
CA GLU A 296 -2.12 29.11 8.50
C GLU A 296 -2.69 28.14 7.46
N THR A 297 -2.63 26.83 7.74
CA THR A 297 -3.14 25.82 6.81
C THR A 297 -4.67 25.86 6.69
N ALA A 298 -5.37 26.26 7.76
CA ALA A 298 -6.82 26.48 7.74
C ALA A 298 -7.23 27.77 7.00
N ALA A 299 -6.32 28.73 6.84
CA ALA A 299 -6.59 30.01 6.19
C ALA A 299 -6.53 29.95 4.65
N VAL A 300 -6.16 28.81 4.05
CA VAL A 300 -6.19 28.63 2.59
C VAL A 300 -7.65 28.70 2.12
N PRO A 301 -8.03 29.71 1.31
CA PRO A 301 -9.43 29.94 0.96
C PRO A 301 -9.98 28.76 0.17
N ALA A 302 -11.20 28.35 0.52
CA ALA A 302 -11.95 27.40 -0.27
C ALA A 302 -12.06 27.92 -1.73
N PRO A 303 -11.90 27.05 -2.74
CA PRO A 303 -12.09 27.43 -4.13
C PRO A 303 -13.46 28.09 -4.34
N ALA A 304 -13.54 29.06 -5.26
CA ALA A 304 -14.76 29.79 -5.58
C ALA A 304 -15.94 28.81 -5.81
N PRO A 305 -17.15 29.14 -5.35
CA PRO A 305 -18.28 28.22 -5.43
C PRO A 305 -18.58 27.94 -6.90
N ALA A 306 -18.36 26.69 -7.32
CA ALA A 306 -19.11 26.18 -8.46
C ALA A 306 -20.60 26.19 -8.09
N ASP A 307 -21.48 26.21 -9.08
CA ASP A 307 -22.93 26.17 -8.85
C ASP A 307 -23.27 25.03 -7.86
N ARG A 308 -23.77 25.42 -6.69
CA ARG A 308 -23.96 24.50 -5.55
C ARG A 308 -24.94 23.40 -5.89
N GLU A 309 -25.93 23.68 -6.76
CA GLU A 309 -26.87 22.68 -7.24
C GLU A 309 -26.18 21.65 -8.15
N THR A 310 -25.27 22.09 -9.00
CA THR A 310 -24.46 21.23 -9.88
C THR A 310 -23.48 20.36 -9.07
N LEU A 311 -22.82 20.94 -8.05
CA LEU A 311 -21.97 20.19 -7.11
C LEU A 311 -22.77 19.13 -6.34
N ASP A 312 -23.92 19.52 -5.77
CA ASP A 312 -24.80 18.63 -5.00
C ASP A 312 -25.28 17.44 -5.85
N ARG A 313 -25.68 17.67 -7.11
CA ARG A 313 -26.04 16.58 -8.03
C ARG A 313 -24.87 15.67 -8.37
N PHE A 314 -23.67 16.22 -8.57
CA PHE A 314 -22.47 15.41 -8.80
C PHE A 314 -22.19 14.51 -7.59
N CYS A 315 -22.24 15.06 -6.38
CA CYS A 315 -22.04 14.33 -5.13
C CYS A 315 -23.10 13.24 -4.90
N ARG A 316 -24.38 13.46 -5.29
CA ARG A 316 -25.41 12.41 -5.25
C ARG A 316 -25.07 11.22 -6.15
N ILE A 317 -24.71 11.50 -7.40
CA ILE A 317 -24.32 10.44 -8.35
C ILE A 317 -23.07 9.70 -7.83
N TRP A 318 -22.14 10.43 -7.22
CA TRP A 318 -20.97 9.84 -6.58
C TRP A 318 -21.36 8.97 -5.38
N ALA A 319 -22.28 9.39 -4.53
CA ALA A 319 -22.77 8.57 -3.41
C ALA A 319 -23.52 7.32 -3.87
N ASP A 320 -24.28 7.41 -4.98
CA ASP A 320 -25.10 6.32 -5.49
C ASP A 320 -24.31 5.26 -6.28
N SER A 321 -23.21 5.67 -6.93
CA SER A 321 -22.53 4.83 -7.93
C SER A 321 -21.02 5.03 -8.02
N GLY A 322 -20.48 5.95 -7.23
CA GLY A 322 -19.10 6.35 -7.25
C GLY A 322 -18.30 5.74 -6.10
N TYR A 323 -17.02 5.56 -6.36
CA TYR A 323 -16.00 5.37 -5.33
C TYR A 323 -14.77 6.13 -5.81
N ASN A 324 -13.88 6.43 -4.88
CA ASN A 324 -12.57 6.88 -5.30
C ASN A 324 -11.76 5.66 -5.71
N ASP A 325 -10.98 5.77 -6.80
CA ASP A 325 -9.99 4.74 -7.08
C ASP A 325 -9.11 4.54 -5.85
N ARG A 326 -8.38 3.41 -5.81
CA ARG A 326 -7.54 3.04 -4.65
C ARG A 326 -6.54 4.14 -4.23
N TRP A 327 -6.33 5.15 -5.06
CA TRP A 327 -5.34 6.20 -4.85
C TRP A 327 -5.98 7.59 -4.71
N ASP A 328 -7.32 7.67 -4.62
CA ASP A 328 -8.19 8.84 -4.75
C ASP A 328 -7.70 9.91 -5.77
N VAL A 329 -7.06 9.43 -6.85
CA VAL A 329 -6.68 10.28 -7.98
C VAL A 329 -7.88 10.48 -8.90
N HIS A 330 -8.79 9.49 -8.91
CA HIS A 330 -10.00 9.55 -9.72
C HIS A 330 -11.25 9.25 -8.90
N TYR A 331 -12.31 10.01 -9.14
CA TYR A 331 -13.67 9.57 -8.90
C TYR A 331 -14.03 8.57 -10.01
N VAL A 332 -14.32 7.33 -9.63
CA VAL A 332 -14.72 6.26 -10.53
C VAL A 332 -16.21 6.02 -10.34
N PHE A 333 -16.98 6.11 -11.42
CA PHE A 333 -18.43 5.95 -11.39
C PHE A 333 -18.86 4.74 -12.19
N PHE A 334 -19.91 4.07 -11.72
CA PHE A 334 -20.59 2.97 -12.41
C PHE A 334 -19.70 1.74 -12.64
N ASP A 335 -18.85 1.39 -11.67
CA ASP A 335 -18.02 0.16 -11.74
C ASP A 335 -18.88 -1.09 -11.95
N GLY A 336 -18.38 -1.98 -12.81
CA GLY A 336 -19.04 -3.23 -13.18
C GLY A 336 -20.32 -3.07 -14.02
N HIS A 337 -20.72 -1.85 -14.41
CA HIS A 337 -21.92 -1.64 -15.20
C HIS A 337 -21.65 -1.49 -16.70
N ALA A 338 -22.44 -2.21 -17.52
CA ALA A 338 -22.49 -1.98 -18.96
C ALA A 338 -23.27 -0.70 -19.29
N LEU A 339 -22.91 -0.06 -20.39
CA LEU A 339 -23.47 1.22 -20.86
C LEU A 339 -25.01 1.23 -20.97
N GLU A 340 -25.60 0.08 -21.25
CA GLU A 340 -27.05 -0.15 -21.36
C GLU A 340 -27.80 0.02 -20.03
N ARG A 341 -27.15 -0.22 -18.89
CA ARG A 341 -27.76 -0.08 -17.55
C ARG A 341 -27.60 1.31 -16.96
N THR A 342 -26.67 2.12 -17.46
CA THR A 342 -26.28 3.40 -16.84
C THR A 342 -26.65 4.62 -17.68
N GLY A 343 -27.07 4.45 -18.93
CA GLY A 343 -27.22 5.51 -19.94
C GLY A 343 -27.74 6.86 -19.43
N GLY A 344 -28.92 6.89 -18.79
CA GLY A 344 -29.52 8.15 -18.30
C GLY A 344 -28.69 8.87 -17.23
N SER A 345 -28.25 8.15 -16.20
CA SER A 345 -27.42 8.69 -15.11
C SER A 345 -26.00 9.03 -15.58
N ARG A 346 -25.48 8.28 -16.55
CA ARG A 346 -24.15 8.52 -17.15
C ARG A 346 -24.14 9.78 -18.01
N ASP A 347 -25.18 10.00 -18.81
CA ASP A 347 -25.31 11.23 -19.62
C ASP A 347 -25.51 12.47 -18.76
N GLU A 348 -26.16 12.33 -17.60
CA GLU A 348 -26.21 13.37 -16.58
C GLU A 348 -24.83 13.65 -15.98
N LEU A 349 -24.11 12.62 -15.52
CA LEU A 349 -22.76 12.76 -14.99
C LEU A 349 -21.82 13.46 -15.98
N LEU A 350 -21.84 13.08 -17.26
CA LEU A 350 -20.98 13.69 -18.29
C LEU A 350 -21.30 15.18 -18.51
N ARG A 351 -22.57 15.58 -18.41
CA ARG A 351 -22.95 17.01 -18.44
C ARG A 351 -22.48 17.77 -17.20
N LEU A 352 -22.56 17.15 -16.02
CA LEU A 352 -22.08 17.75 -14.77
C LEU A 352 -20.56 17.95 -14.79
N ILE A 353 -19.80 16.94 -15.24
CA ILE A 353 -18.35 17.01 -15.44
C ILE A 353 -17.98 18.21 -16.31
N GLY A 354 -18.64 18.36 -17.47
CA GLY A 354 -18.42 19.49 -18.39
C GLY A 354 -18.76 20.84 -17.75
N THR A 355 -19.89 20.92 -17.04
CA THR A 355 -20.35 22.15 -16.36
C THR A 355 -19.39 22.58 -15.24
N LEU A 356 -18.87 21.62 -14.48
CA LEU A 356 -17.95 21.86 -13.37
C LEU A 356 -16.50 22.10 -13.83
N GLY A 357 -16.20 21.86 -15.11
CA GLY A 357 -14.85 21.92 -15.66
C GLY A 357 -13.93 20.85 -15.09
N LEU A 358 -14.49 19.69 -14.72
CA LEU A 358 -13.73 18.56 -14.19
C LEU A 358 -13.03 17.83 -15.33
N GLU A 359 -11.83 17.32 -15.04
CA GLU A 359 -11.02 16.60 -16.02
C GLU A 359 -11.45 15.13 -16.08
N ARG A 360 -12.06 14.74 -17.19
CA ARG A 360 -12.32 13.33 -17.49
C ARG A 360 -11.05 12.69 -18.05
N VAL A 361 -10.71 11.51 -17.56
CA VAL A 361 -9.60 10.70 -18.07
C VAL A 361 -10.12 9.42 -18.75
N ASP A 362 -9.26 8.81 -19.55
CA ASP A 362 -9.55 7.51 -20.15
C ASP A 362 -9.59 6.41 -19.07
N ALA A 363 -10.55 5.50 -19.20
CA ALA A 363 -10.65 4.36 -18.29
C ALA A 363 -9.47 3.40 -18.52
N PRO A 364 -8.92 2.78 -17.46
CA PRO A 364 -7.81 1.87 -17.59
C PRO A 364 -8.21 0.59 -18.37
N PRO A 365 -7.24 -0.13 -18.95
CA PRO A 365 -7.50 -1.41 -19.61
C PRO A 365 -8.22 -2.38 -18.68
N GLY A 366 -9.36 -2.93 -19.12
CA GLY A 366 -10.17 -3.87 -18.35
C GLY A 366 -11.34 -3.24 -17.58
N ALA A 367 -11.45 -1.92 -17.55
CA ALA A 367 -12.62 -1.21 -17.04
C ALA A 367 -13.89 -1.55 -17.84
N ALA A 368 -15.04 -1.59 -17.18
CA ALA A 368 -16.33 -1.79 -17.84
C ALA A 368 -16.67 -0.60 -18.75
N THR A 369 -17.37 -0.87 -19.85
CA THR A 369 -17.68 0.16 -20.87
C THR A 369 -18.55 1.31 -20.35
N GLY A 370 -19.29 1.10 -19.26
CA GLY A 370 -20.10 2.11 -18.60
C GLY A 370 -19.32 3.02 -17.64
N GLU A 371 -18.09 2.66 -17.26
CA GLU A 371 -17.32 3.40 -16.28
C GLU A 371 -16.96 4.81 -16.75
N VAL A 372 -16.92 5.74 -15.79
CA VAL A 372 -16.46 7.11 -16.00
C VAL A 372 -15.42 7.44 -14.94
N TRP A 373 -14.25 7.89 -15.41
CA TRP A 373 -13.12 8.24 -14.57
C TRP A 373 -12.90 9.75 -14.63
N VAL A 374 -12.92 10.40 -13.48
CA VAL A 374 -12.80 11.87 -13.35
C VAL A 374 -11.67 12.17 -12.39
N ARG A 375 -10.69 12.98 -12.78
CA ARG A 375 -9.63 13.39 -11.85
C ARG A 375 -10.26 14.10 -10.65
N THR A 376 -9.81 13.76 -9.45
CA THR A 376 -10.36 14.33 -8.22
C THR A 376 -10.19 15.85 -8.20
N ASP A 377 -11.10 16.57 -7.55
CA ASP A 377 -11.13 18.03 -7.54
C ASP A 377 -11.38 18.54 -6.11
N PRO A 378 -10.54 19.45 -5.58
CA PRO A 378 -10.68 19.95 -4.21
C PRO A 378 -12.05 20.55 -3.88
N ARG A 379 -12.79 21.08 -4.88
CA ARG A 379 -14.16 21.60 -4.69
C ARG A 379 -15.13 20.46 -4.36
N ILE A 380 -14.97 19.32 -5.02
CA ILE A 380 -15.79 18.13 -4.83
C ILE A 380 -15.42 17.46 -3.51
N ASP A 381 -14.13 17.31 -3.21
CA ASP A 381 -13.64 16.75 -1.94
C ASP A 381 -14.19 17.54 -0.74
N ALA A 382 -14.20 18.86 -0.83
CA ALA A 382 -14.73 19.73 0.23
C ALA A 382 -16.25 19.58 0.43
N GLU A 383 -17.00 19.29 -0.63
CA GLU A 383 -18.45 19.08 -0.52
C GLU A 383 -18.79 17.66 -0.06
N LEU A 384 -18.08 16.63 -0.56
CA LEU A 384 -18.19 15.25 -0.07
C LEU A 384 -17.84 15.15 1.43
N GLY A 385 -16.84 15.91 1.88
CA GLY A 385 -16.49 16.01 3.30
C GLY A 385 -17.55 16.65 4.19
N ARG A 386 -18.58 17.32 3.63
CA ARG A 386 -19.75 17.81 4.38
C ARG A 386 -20.89 16.78 4.45
N TRP A 387 -20.84 15.76 3.60
CA TRP A 387 -21.86 14.70 3.51
C TRP A 387 -21.53 13.51 4.40
N ALA A 388 -20.24 13.31 4.71
CA ALA A 388 -19.74 12.41 5.75
C ALA A 388 -19.95 13.02 7.14
#